data_AF-A0A2R6XHT8-F1
#
_entry.id   AF-A0A2R6XHT8-F1
#
_cell.length_a   1.000
_cell.length_b   1.000
_cell.length_c   1.000
_cell.angle_alpha   90.00
_cell.angle_beta   90.00
_cell.angle_gamma   90.00
#
_symmetry.space_group_name_H-M   'P 1'
#
loop_
_entity.id
_entity.type
_entity.pdbx_description
1 polymer ?
#
loop_
_entity_poly.entity_id
_entity_poly.type
_entity_poly.pdbx_seq_one_letter_code
_entity_poly.pdbx_strand_id
1 'polypeptide(L)'
;MAGAGRTKLSQLLRTRAASFLPTASRGYSAAGQDDVVKQAFVTQQTKFRAFLGELAKVKITLDSDDQKAVKEYATTMKSIRTKLAIPSYTEKIADLLDSAGDDATDVRSYLETQTRLRSEVGIQDDLGADKLTMQALDKVEKSLGKPLLLDDKQGLTLLSKEIDEINKKLGLDEALLEKLEEEVEMAVAKGELEEITKEAREKIETYKRRDELDTLVVDPKELDYRQYL
;
A
#
# COMPACT_ATOMS: atom_id res chain seq x y z
N MET A 1 -11.26 -20.09 -13.84
CA MET A 1 -10.96 -20.72 -12.53
C MET A 1 -9.45 -20.73 -12.18
N ALA A 2 -8.62 -19.87 -12.79
CA ALA A 2 -7.17 -19.78 -12.54
C ALA A 2 -6.77 -18.90 -11.32
N GLY A 3 -7.72 -18.24 -10.66
CA GLY A 3 -7.42 -17.23 -9.62
C GLY A 3 -6.91 -17.77 -8.28
N ALA A 4 -7.34 -18.97 -7.85
CA ALA A 4 -7.06 -19.44 -6.49
C ALA A 4 -5.58 -19.86 -6.24
N GLY A 5 -4.85 -20.24 -7.29
CA GLY A 5 -3.41 -20.56 -7.19
C GLY A 5 -2.55 -19.30 -7.09
N ARG A 6 -2.89 -18.29 -7.91
CA ARG A 6 -2.23 -16.97 -7.96
C ARG A 6 -2.37 -16.20 -6.64
N THR A 7 -3.57 -16.16 -6.05
CA THR A 7 -3.81 -15.50 -4.74
C THR A 7 -2.95 -16.09 -3.62
N LYS A 8 -2.65 -17.39 -3.65
CA LYS A 8 -1.82 -18.03 -2.63
C LYS A 8 -0.33 -17.71 -2.81
N LEU A 9 0.16 -17.68 -4.05
CA LEU A 9 1.53 -17.26 -4.36
C LEU A 9 1.74 -15.78 -4.04
N SER A 10 0.76 -14.92 -4.37
CA SER A 10 0.85 -13.51 -4.00
C SER A 10 0.78 -13.29 -2.51
N GLN A 11 -0.10 -13.98 -1.78
CA GLN A 11 -0.12 -13.97 -0.31
C GLN A 11 1.22 -14.42 0.31
N LEU A 12 1.89 -15.42 -0.25
CA LEU A 12 3.21 -15.87 0.20
C LEU A 12 4.33 -14.87 -0.08
N LEU A 13 4.20 -14.07 -1.14
CA LEU A 13 5.17 -13.04 -1.53
C LEU A 13 4.87 -11.66 -0.90
N ARG A 14 3.66 -11.45 -0.34
CA ARG A 14 3.28 -10.23 0.40
C ARG A 14 4.16 -9.95 1.62
N THR A 15 4.81 -10.96 2.20
CA THR A 15 5.80 -10.80 3.29
C THR A 15 7.08 -10.08 2.87
N ARG A 16 7.24 -9.73 1.58
CA ARG A 16 8.48 -9.14 1.04
C ARG A 16 8.33 -7.75 0.43
N ALA A 17 7.12 -7.21 0.41
CA ALA A 17 6.84 -5.88 -0.14
C ALA A 17 6.54 -4.89 0.99
N ALA A 18 7.54 -4.63 1.83
CA ALA A 18 7.45 -3.71 2.95
C ALA A 18 8.38 -2.51 2.70
N SER A 19 8.02 -1.72 1.69
CA SER A 19 8.46 -0.35 1.45
C SER A 19 7.67 0.14 0.24
N PHE A 20 7.62 1.46 0.04
CA PHE A 20 7.16 2.17 -1.17
C PHE A 20 5.78 2.84 -1.17
N LEU A 21 5.82 4.03 -1.79
CA LEU A 21 4.81 5.03 -2.13
C LEU A 21 5.23 5.61 -3.52
N PRO A 22 4.36 6.27 -4.30
CA PRO A 22 3.57 5.65 -5.36
C PRO A 22 3.90 6.16 -6.79
N THR A 23 3.42 5.45 -7.81
CA THR A 23 2.62 6.04 -8.90
C THR A 23 1.69 4.97 -9.49
N ALA A 24 0.42 5.33 -9.66
CA ALA A 24 -0.63 4.43 -10.12
C ALA A 24 -0.57 4.26 -11.65
N SER A 25 -0.52 3.02 -12.13
CA SER A 25 -1.12 2.66 -13.40
C SER A 25 -2.20 1.61 -13.14
N ARG A 26 -3.41 1.87 -13.63
CA ARG A 26 -4.58 0.98 -13.48
C ARG A 26 -4.66 0.12 -14.73
N GLY A 27 -4.46 -1.19 -14.60
CA GLY A 27 -4.99 -2.17 -15.53
C GLY A 27 -6.44 -2.49 -15.13
N TYR A 28 -7.42 -1.93 -15.84
CA TYR A 28 -8.82 -2.36 -15.72
C TYR A 28 -9.14 -3.32 -16.86
N SER A 29 -9.37 -4.58 -16.54
CA SER A 29 -9.85 -5.59 -17.48
C SER A 29 -11.25 -5.22 -17.97
N ALA A 30 -11.38 -5.00 -19.28
CA ALA A 30 -12.60 -4.59 -19.94
C ALA A 30 -13.55 -5.78 -20.17
N ALA A 31 -14.68 -5.81 -19.47
CA ALA A 31 -15.83 -6.61 -19.86
C ALA A 31 -17.14 -5.90 -19.45
N GLY A 32 -17.88 -5.40 -20.44
CA GLY A 32 -19.26 -4.92 -20.28
C GLY A 32 -19.43 -3.43 -20.56
N GLN A 33 -20.40 -3.11 -21.41
CA GLN A 33 -20.71 -1.77 -21.92
C GLN A 33 -21.08 -0.78 -20.80
N ASP A 34 -20.09 0.00 -20.40
CA ASP A 34 -20.15 1.32 -19.78
C ASP A 34 -18.71 1.84 -19.80
N ASP A 35 -18.52 3.15 -19.87
CA ASP A 35 -17.19 3.74 -19.87
C ASP A 35 -16.46 3.36 -18.56
N VAL A 36 -15.54 2.40 -18.66
CA VAL A 36 -14.77 1.86 -17.53
C VAL A 36 -13.98 2.94 -16.80
N VAL A 37 -13.54 3.99 -17.51
CA VAL A 37 -12.86 5.15 -16.92
C VAL A 37 -13.85 5.96 -16.11
N LYS A 38 -15.03 6.23 -16.67
CA LYS A 38 -16.11 6.94 -15.98
C LYS A 38 -16.57 6.18 -14.74
N GLN A 39 -16.76 4.86 -14.83
CA GLN A 39 -17.11 4.03 -13.67
C GLN A 39 -16.03 4.10 -12.60
N ALA A 40 -14.76 3.92 -12.98
CA ALA A 40 -13.63 3.97 -12.06
C ALA A 40 -13.48 5.35 -11.38
N PHE A 41 -13.77 6.44 -12.10
CA PHE A 41 -13.82 7.80 -11.56
C PHE A 41 -14.99 7.98 -10.58
N VAL A 42 -16.20 7.56 -10.95
CA VAL A 42 -17.40 7.65 -10.09
C VAL A 42 -17.20 6.86 -8.80
N THR A 43 -16.65 5.63 -8.89
CA THR A 43 -16.33 4.83 -7.71
C THR A 43 -15.32 5.55 -6.81
N GLN A 44 -14.24 6.10 -7.38
CA GLN A 44 -13.23 6.82 -6.61
C GLN A 44 -13.81 8.07 -5.94
N GLN A 45 -14.59 8.86 -6.68
CA GLN A 45 -15.22 10.07 -6.17
C GLN A 45 -16.22 9.74 -5.04
N THR A 46 -16.98 8.66 -5.18
CA THR A 46 -17.93 8.21 -4.15
C THR A 46 -17.20 7.83 -2.87
N LYS A 47 -16.12 7.02 -2.97
CA LYS A 47 -15.30 6.66 -1.81
C LYS A 47 -14.63 7.87 -1.17
N PHE A 48 -14.14 8.82 -1.97
CA PHE A 48 -13.53 10.06 -1.46
C PHE A 48 -14.54 10.92 -0.70
N ARG A 49 -15.73 11.14 -1.24
CA ARG A 49 -16.79 11.90 -0.54
C ARG A 49 -17.23 11.21 0.75
N ALA A 50 -17.37 9.88 0.73
CA ALA A 50 -17.69 9.11 1.93
C ALA A 50 -16.57 9.23 2.98
N PHE A 51 -15.31 9.20 2.55
CA PHE A 51 -14.15 9.38 3.42
C PHE A 51 -14.18 10.75 4.09
N LEU A 52 -14.37 11.83 3.33
CA LEU A 52 -14.51 13.18 3.89
C LEU A 52 -15.69 13.28 4.87
N GLY A 53 -16.82 12.66 4.55
CA GLY A 53 -17.99 12.64 5.41
C GLY A 53 -17.79 11.90 6.73
N GLU A 54 -16.96 10.85 6.77
CA GLU A 54 -16.56 10.19 8.01
C GLU A 54 -15.51 11.01 8.77
N LEU A 55 -14.55 11.57 8.05
CA LEU A 55 -13.49 12.40 8.61
C LEU A 55 -14.06 13.64 9.32
N ALA A 56 -15.05 14.31 8.72
CA ALA A 56 -15.74 15.46 9.31
C ALA A 56 -16.42 15.19 10.67
N LYS A 57 -16.57 13.92 11.07
CA LYS A 57 -17.15 13.53 12.37
C LYS A 57 -16.12 13.46 13.49
N VAL A 58 -14.83 13.40 13.16
CA VAL A 58 -13.76 13.15 14.13
C VAL A 58 -12.96 14.42 14.35
N LYS A 59 -12.72 14.82 15.59
CA LYS A 59 -11.76 15.89 15.88
C LYS A 59 -10.35 15.30 15.89
N ILE A 60 -9.41 15.97 15.25
CA ILE A 60 -8.01 15.58 15.13
C ILE A 60 -7.19 16.77 15.59
N THR A 61 -6.12 16.49 16.33
CA THR A 61 -5.11 17.49 16.69
C THR A 61 -4.09 17.61 15.57
N LEU A 62 -3.92 18.81 15.01
CA LEU A 62 -2.93 19.07 13.96
C LEU A 62 -1.53 19.29 14.57
N ASP A 63 -0.89 18.18 14.95
CA ASP A 63 0.44 18.19 15.56
C ASP A 63 1.28 17.02 15.05
N SER A 64 2.17 17.29 14.10
CA SER A 64 3.09 16.28 13.54
C SER A 64 4.26 15.93 14.46
N ASP A 65 4.56 16.78 15.46
CA ASP A 65 5.67 16.60 16.40
C ASP A 65 5.24 15.80 17.64
N ASP A 66 3.93 15.76 17.95
CA ASP A 66 3.37 14.91 18.99
C ASP A 66 3.07 13.50 18.46
N GLN A 67 3.87 12.53 18.89
CA GLN A 67 3.69 11.12 18.55
C GLN A 67 2.28 10.59 18.87
N LYS A 68 1.64 11.10 19.94
CA LYS A 68 0.27 10.70 20.29
C LYS A 68 -0.74 11.20 19.25
N ALA A 69 -0.62 12.45 18.83
CA ALA A 69 -1.48 13.03 17.79
C ALA A 69 -1.29 12.33 16.44
N VAL A 70 -0.05 12.02 16.05
CA VAL A 70 0.25 11.22 14.84
C VAL A 70 -0.40 9.84 14.92
N LYS A 71 -0.30 9.16 16.07
CA LYS A 71 -0.91 7.83 16.26
C LYS A 71 -2.44 7.86 16.22
N GLU A 72 -3.04 8.89 16.82
CA GLU A 72 -4.50 9.11 16.78
C GLU A 72 -4.98 9.37 15.36
N TYR A 73 -4.26 10.20 14.60
CA TYR A 73 -4.51 10.44 13.19
C TYR A 73 -4.41 9.15 12.36
N ALA A 74 -3.30 8.41 12.47
CA ALA A 74 -3.08 7.15 11.76
C ALA A 74 -4.21 6.14 12.04
N THR A 75 -4.59 5.98 13.31
CA THR A 75 -5.67 5.08 13.74
C THR A 75 -7.01 5.51 13.16
N THR A 76 -7.29 6.81 13.14
CA THR A 76 -8.51 7.38 12.57
C THR A 76 -8.58 7.13 11.07
N MET A 77 -7.53 7.45 10.33
CA MET A 77 -7.47 7.23 8.87
C MET A 77 -7.58 5.74 8.52
N LYS A 78 -6.91 4.86 9.27
CA LYS A 78 -7.03 3.41 9.09
C LYS A 78 -8.47 2.96 9.32
N SER A 79 -9.10 3.38 10.43
CA SER A 79 -10.49 3.03 10.75
C SER A 79 -11.49 3.46 9.67
N ILE A 80 -11.37 4.70 9.17
CA ILE A 80 -12.24 5.21 8.10
C ILE A 80 -12.01 4.43 6.80
N ARG A 81 -10.74 4.18 6.42
CA ARG A 81 -10.40 3.40 5.22
C ARG A 81 -10.98 1.99 5.30
N THR A 82 -10.81 1.30 6.43
CA THR A 82 -11.35 -0.05 6.66
C THR A 82 -12.88 -0.05 6.57
N LYS A 83 -13.56 0.90 7.24
CA LYS A 83 -15.03 1.05 7.21
C LYS A 83 -15.57 1.22 5.79
N LEU A 84 -14.83 1.91 4.93
CA LEU A 84 -15.22 2.22 3.55
C LEU A 84 -14.65 1.23 2.52
N ALA A 85 -14.01 0.15 2.96
CA ALA A 85 -13.29 -0.78 2.10
C ALA A 85 -12.38 -0.04 1.09
N ILE A 86 -11.66 0.96 1.58
CA ILE A 86 -10.60 1.65 0.84
C ILE A 86 -9.31 0.87 1.12
N PRO A 87 -8.67 0.30 0.10
CA PRO A 87 -7.48 -0.51 0.30
C PRO A 87 -6.32 0.30 0.93
N SER A 88 -5.54 -0.35 1.78
CA SER A 88 -4.29 0.17 2.33
C SER A 88 -3.23 0.36 1.24
N TYR A 89 -2.12 1.01 1.57
CA TYR A 89 -0.99 1.12 0.62
C TYR A 89 -0.42 -0.26 0.28
N THR A 90 -0.22 -1.11 1.28
CA THR A 90 0.25 -2.49 1.10
C THR A 90 -0.70 -3.30 0.21
N GLU A 91 -2.02 -3.17 0.41
CA GLU A 91 -3.02 -3.85 -0.43
C GLU A 91 -2.97 -3.34 -1.88
N LYS A 92 -2.88 -2.02 -2.09
CA LYS A 92 -2.76 -1.44 -3.45
C LYS A 92 -1.50 -1.90 -4.17
N ILE A 93 -0.38 -1.99 -3.45
CA ILE A 93 0.89 -2.47 -4.02
C ILE A 93 0.77 -3.94 -4.38
N ALA A 94 0.23 -4.77 -3.48
CA ALA A 94 0.00 -6.18 -3.75
C ALA A 94 -0.90 -6.38 -4.98
N ASP A 95 -1.99 -5.62 -5.08
CA ASP A 95 -2.91 -5.69 -6.23
C ASP A 95 -2.23 -5.24 -7.54
N LEU A 96 -1.39 -4.20 -7.50
CA LEU A 96 -0.63 -3.71 -8.66
C LEU A 96 0.37 -4.76 -9.15
N LEU A 97 1.12 -5.36 -8.22
CA LEU A 97 2.08 -6.42 -8.50
C LEU A 97 1.37 -7.64 -9.08
N ASP A 98 0.27 -8.08 -8.48
CA ASP A 98 -0.53 -9.21 -8.96
C ASP A 98 -1.03 -8.97 -10.39
N SER A 99 -1.60 -7.79 -10.64
CA SER A 99 -2.12 -7.42 -11.97
C SER A 99 -1.02 -7.36 -13.03
N ALA A 100 0.17 -6.90 -12.66
CA ALA A 100 1.29 -6.85 -13.60
C ALA A 100 1.81 -8.25 -13.98
N GLY A 101 1.51 -9.27 -13.17
CA GLY A 101 1.80 -10.67 -13.46
C GLY A 101 0.67 -11.42 -14.17
N ASP A 102 -0.43 -10.76 -14.57
CA ASP A 102 -1.61 -11.45 -15.09
C ASP A 102 -1.37 -12.25 -16.38
N ASP A 103 -0.47 -11.74 -17.22
CA ASP A 103 -0.06 -12.36 -18.49
C ASP A 103 0.92 -13.52 -18.30
N ALA A 104 1.46 -13.72 -17.09
CA ALA A 104 2.37 -14.82 -16.83
C ALA A 104 1.63 -16.16 -16.86
N THR A 105 2.22 -17.14 -17.54
CA THR A 105 1.72 -18.52 -17.62
C THR A 105 2.37 -19.43 -16.58
N ASP A 106 3.62 -19.13 -16.23
CA ASP A 106 4.45 -19.88 -15.29
C ASP A 106 5.00 -18.97 -14.19
N VAL A 107 5.45 -19.59 -13.10
CA VAL A 107 5.95 -18.89 -11.91
C VAL A 107 7.23 -18.11 -12.21
N ARG A 108 8.08 -18.57 -13.13
CA ARG A 108 9.33 -17.90 -13.47
C ARG A 108 9.05 -16.54 -14.10
N SER A 109 8.24 -16.52 -15.14
CA SER A 109 7.80 -15.31 -15.83
C SER A 109 7.13 -14.32 -14.86
N TYR A 110 6.36 -14.84 -13.90
CA TYR A 110 5.77 -14.04 -12.83
C TYR A 110 6.85 -13.38 -11.96
N LEU A 111 7.77 -14.15 -11.38
CA LEU A 111 8.81 -13.62 -10.48
C LEU A 111 9.77 -12.64 -11.17
N GLU A 112 10.13 -12.90 -12.43
CA GLU A 112 10.97 -12.00 -13.24
C GLU A 112 10.26 -10.66 -13.47
N THR A 113 8.96 -10.70 -13.75
CA THR A 113 8.13 -9.48 -13.87
C THR A 113 8.12 -8.69 -12.57
N GLN A 114 7.92 -9.36 -11.43
CA GLN A 114 7.95 -8.69 -10.12
C GLN A 114 9.32 -8.07 -9.81
N THR A 115 10.40 -8.78 -10.11
CA THR A 115 11.79 -8.32 -9.90
C THR A 115 12.07 -7.07 -10.73
N ARG A 116 11.67 -7.09 -12.00
CA ARG A 116 11.81 -5.93 -12.90
C ARG A 116 11.05 -4.72 -12.38
N LEU A 117 9.79 -4.89 -12.00
CA LEU A 117 8.95 -3.79 -11.49
C LEU A 117 9.52 -3.18 -10.21
N ARG A 118 9.96 -4.02 -9.28
CA ARG A 118 10.67 -3.59 -8.08
C ARG A 118 11.89 -2.75 -8.44
N SER A 119 12.75 -3.24 -9.34
CA SER A 119 13.93 -2.49 -9.76
C SER A 119 13.60 -1.17 -10.45
N GLU A 120 12.55 -1.11 -11.27
CA GLU A 120 12.14 0.10 -12.00
C GLU A 120 11.65 1.22 -11.07
N VAL A 121 11.04 0.86 -9.94
CA VAL A 121 10.58 1.82 -8.93
C VAL A 121 11.59 2.04 -7.80
N GLY A 122 12.83 1.54 -7.95
CA GLY A 122 13.94 1.76 -7.03
C GLY A 122 13.96 0.86 -5.79
N ILE A 123 13.22 -0.24 -5.81
CA ILE A 123 13.23 -1.27 -4.74
C ILE A 123 14.44 -2.18 -4.95
N GLN A 124 15.38 -2.14 -4.01
CA GLN A 124 16.57 -2.97 -4.03
C GLN A 124 16.35 -4.29 -3.28
N ASP A 125 16.95 -5.38 -3.77
CA ASP A 125 16.94 -6.69 -3.11
C ASP A 125 18.12 -6.82 -2.14
N ASP A 126 18.13 -6.00 -1.09
CA ASP A 126 19.24 -5.91 -0.13
C ASP A 126 19.44 -7.22 0.65
N LEU A 127 18.39 -8.01 0.78
CA LEU A 127 18.40 -9.32 1.46
C LEU A 127 18.75 -10.49 0.52
N GLY A 128 18.88 -10.26 -0.79
CA GLY A 128 19.09 -11.31 -1.78
C GLY A 128 17.91 -12.29 -1.89
N ALA A 129 16.72 -11.86 -1.48
CA ALA A 129 15.51 -12.65 -1.43
C ALA A 129 15.06 -13.10 -2.83
N ASP A 130 15.22 -12.27 -3.86
CA ASP A 130 14.83 -12.61 -5.24
C ASP A 130 15.72 -13.74 -5.78
N LYS A 131 17.04 -13.62 -5.55
CA LYS A 131 18.00 -14.68 -5.92
C LYS A 131 17.66 -16.00 -5.22
N LEU A 132 17.39 -15.98 -3.91
CA LEU A 132 17.03 -17.18 -3.16
C LEU A 132 15.71 -17.80 -3.65
N THR A 133 14.74 -16.98 -4.04
CA THR A 133 13.44 -17.44 -4.57
C THR A 133 13.61 -18.11 -5.92
N MET A 134 14.41 -17.54 -6.81
CA MET A 134 14.70 -18.14 -8.11
C MET A 134 15.44 -19.48 -7.95
N GLN A 135 16.34 -19.60 -6.97
CA GLN A 135 16.99 -20.88 -6.66
C GLN A 135 16.02 -21.92 -6.10
N ALA A 136 15.06 -21.51 -5.27
CA ALA A 136 13.98 -22.38 -4.81
C ALA A 136 13.09 -22.84 -5.97
N LEU A 137 12.76 -21.94 -6.90
CA LEU A 137 12.02 -22.28 -8.11
C LEU A 137 12.81 -23.28 -8.97
N ASP A 138 14.10 -23.05 -9.21
CA ASP A 138 14.96 -23.98 -9.95
C ASP A 138 14.92 -25.40 -9.36
N LYS A 139 14.95 -25.51 -8.02
CA LYS A 139 14.88 -26.80 -7.31
C LYS A 139 13.54 -27.48 -7.53
N VAL A 140 12.44 -26.74 -7.43
CA VAL A 140 11.10 -27.27 -7.68
C VAL A 140 10.93 -27.69 -9.14
N GLU A 141 11.29 -26.86 -10.10
CA GLU A 141 11.18 -27.17 -11.54
C GLU A 141 12.05 -28.36 -11.93
N LYS A 142 13.26 -28.49 -11.38
CA LYS A 142 14.10 -29.69 -11.56
C LYS A 142 13.42 -30.95 -11.03
N SER A 143 12.77 -30.89 -9.88
CA SER A 143 12.04 -32.03 -9.31
C SER A 143 10.80 -32.42 -10.14
N LEU A 144 10.16 -31.44 -10.78
CA LEU A 144 9.00 -31.63 -11.64
C LEU A 144 9.39 -32.05 -13.07
N GLY A 145 10.61 -31.76 -13.51
CA GLY A 145 11.09 -31.98 -14.87
C GLY A 145 10.46 -31.04 -15.91
N LYS A 146 9.77 -29.98 -15.45
CA LYS A 146 9.04 -29.01 -16.28
C LYS A 146 8.93 -27.65 -15.56
N PRO A 147 8.68 -26.55 -16.29
CA PRO A 147 8.35 -25.27 -15.68
C PRO A 147 7.14 -25.37 -14.74
N LEU A 148 7.15 -24.60 -13.66
CA LEU A 148 6.05 -24.58 -12.71
C LEU A 148 4.95 -23.62 -13.20
N LEU A 149 3.79 -24.16 -13.58
CA LEU A 149 2.63 -23.36 -14.01
C LEU A 149 1.92 -22.73 -12.80
N LEU A 150 1.29 -21.57 -13.01
CA LEU A 150 0.58 -20.83 -11.96
C LEU A 150 -0.70 -21.52 -11.47
N ASP A 151 -1.21 -22.52 -12.20
CA ASP A 151 -2.36 -23.33 -11.81
C ASP A 151 -1.97 -24.69 -11.19
N ASP A 152 -0.68 -25.02 -11.15
CA ASP A 152 -0.16 -26.25 -10.54
C ASP A 152 -0.11 -26.13 -9.01
N LYS A 153 -1.24 -26.45 -8.37
CA LYS A 153 -1.41 -26.37 -6.91
C LYS A 153 -0.38 -27.20 -6.13
N GLN A 154 0.04 -28.35 -6.67
CA GLN A 154 0.99 -29.23 -5.97
C GLN A 154 2.40 -28.64 -6.03
N GLY A 155 2.84 -28.23 -7.22
CA GLY A 155 4.13 -27.56 -7.39
C GLY A 155 4.22 -26.23 -6.63
N LEU A 156 3.14 -25.44 -6.60
CA LEU A 156 3.05 -24.23 -5.79
C LEU A 156 3.15 -24.51 -4.29
N THR A 157 2.63 -25.66 -3.83
CA THR A 157 2.78 -26.06 -2.42
C THR A 157 4.23 -26.44 -2.10
N LEU A 158 4.97 -27.03 -3.05
CA LEU A 158 6.41 -27.29 -2.88
C LEU A 158 7.19 -25.99 -2.82
N LEU A 159 6.93 -25.07 -3.76
CA LEU A 159 7.59 -23.77 -3.79
C LEU A 159 7.31 -22.93 -2.53
N SER A 160 6.06 -22.94 -2.05
CA SER A 160 5.66 -22.28 -0.80
C SER A 160 6.54 -22.71 0.38
N LYS A 161 6.81 -24.01 0.52
CA LYS A 161 7.63 -24.52 1.62
C LYS A 161 9.07 -24.02 1.54
N GLU A 162 9.67 -24.01 0.35
CA GLU A 162 11.01 -23.48 0.15
C GLU A 162 11.07 -21.97 0.46
N ILE A 163 10.04 -21.21 0.04
CA ILE A 163 9.91 -19.78 0.34
C ILE A 163 9.77 -19.54 1.85
N ASP A 164 8.98 -20.35 2.57
CA ASP A 164 8.83 -20.24 4.02
C ASP A 164 10.16 -20.47 4.75
N GLU A 165 10.98 -21.42 4.28
CA GLU A 165 12.33 -21.63 4.82
C GLU A 165 13.27 -20.45 4.54
N ILE A 166 13.18 -19.85 3.35
CA ILE A 166 13.94 -18.64 3.00
C ILE A 166 13.51 -17.48 3.91
N ASN A 167 12.21 -17.27 4.06
CA ASN A 167 11.64 -16.21 4.90
C ASN A 167 12.15 -16.32 6.35
N LYS A 168 12.12 -17.52 6.93
CA LYS A 168 12.69 -17.78 8.26
C LYS A 168 14.18 -17.46 8.35
N LYS A 169 14.98 -17.82 7.32
CA LYS A 169 16.43 -17.51 7.28
C LYS A 169 16.70 -16.01 7.19
N LEU A 170 15.85 -15.27 6.48
CA LEU A 170 15.96 -13.83 6.30
C LEU A 170 15.31 -13.04 7.45
N GLY A 171 14.71 -13.70 8.44
CA GLY A 171 13.98 -13.04 9.52
C GLY A 171 12.70 -12.34 9.05
N LEU A 172 12.16 -12.75 7.89
CA LEU A 172 10.91 -12.24 7.34
C LEU A 172 9.76 -13.06 7.90
N ASP A 173 9.22 -12.65 9.05
CA ASP A 173 8.03 -13.23 9.64
C ASP A 173 6.83 -12.27 9.60
N GLU A 174 5.66 -12.79 9.97
CA GLU A 174 4.41 -12.03 9.97
C GLU A 174 4.48 -10.85 10.95
N ALA A 175 5.17 -11.00 12.08
CA ALA A 175 5.33 -9.94 13.06
C ALA A 175 6.17 -8.77 12.52
N LEU A 176 7.22 -9.05 11.76
CA LEU A 176 7.99 -8.02 11.06
C LEU A 176 7.13 -7.30 10.02
N LEU A 177 6.30 -8.04 9.28
CA LEU A 177 5.40 -7.43 8.29
C LEU A 177 4.38 -6.49 8.93
N GLU A 178 3.73 -6.92 10.02
CA GLU A 178 2.78 -6.09 10.77
C GLU A 178 3.44 -4.81 11.30
N LYS A 179 4.67 -4.96 11.83
CA LYS A 179 5.46 -3.83 12.32
C LYS A 179 5.79 -2.85 11.19
N LEU A 180 6.22 -3.34 10.03
CA LEU A 180 6.53 -2.49 8.88
C LEU A 180 5.28 -1.79 8.33
N GLU A 181 4.12 -2.47 8.33
CA GLU A 181 2.85 -1.83 7.98
C GLU A 181 2.51 -0.70 8.96
N GLU A 182 2.66 -0.93 10.27
CA GLU A 182 2.44 0.12 11.29
C GLU A 182 3.41 1.30 11.09
N GLU A 183 4.69 1.04 10.85
CA GLU A 183 5.70 2.08 10.60
C GLU A 183 5.37 2.91 9.36
N VAL A 184 4.94 2.27 8.26
CA VAL A 184 4.50 2.97 7.04
C VAL A 184 3.27 3.82 7.31
N GLU A 185 2.26 3.29 7.99
CA GLU A 185 1.04 4.05 8.31
C GLU A 185 1.34 5.25 9.21
N MET A 186 2.26 5.10 10.17
CA MET A 186 2.72 6.19 11.03
C MET A 186 3.52 7.25 10.25
N ALA A 187 4.39 6.83 9.34
CA ALA A 187 5.17 7.75 8.50
C ALA A 187 4.26 8.55 7.55
N VAL A 188 3.28 7.90 6.93
CA VAL A 188 2.27 8.58 6.09
C VAL A 188 1.45 9.56 6.92
N ALA A 189 0.93 9.13 8.07
CA ALA A 189 0.18 9.99 8.97
C ALA A 189 0.97 11.24 9.37
N LYS A 190 2.25 11.07 9.70
CA LYS A 190 3.13 12.19 10.05
C LYS A 190 3.29 13.14 8.88
N GLY A 191 3.63 12.65 7.69
CA GLY A 191 3.81 13.49 6.50
C GLY A 191 2.54 14.23 6.09
N GLU A 192 1.37 13.58 6.18
CA GLU A 192 0.09 14.23 5.95
C GLU A 192 -0.17 15.35 6.98
N LEU A 193 0.09 15.11 8.27
CA LEU A 193 -0.03 16.13 9.31
C LEU A 193 0.97 17.29 9.13
N GLU A 194 2.20 17.02 8.70
CA GLU A 194 3.21 18.04 8.40
C GLU A 194 2.72 18.98 7.29
N GLU A 195 2.22 18.43 6.18
CA GLU A 195 1.68 19.23 5.07
C GLU A 195 0.42 20.00 5.46
N ILE A 196 -0.53 19.37 6.17
CA ILE A 196 -1.74 20.06 6.65
C ILE A 196 -1.36 21.21 7.61
N THR A 197 -0.43 20.97 8.52
CA THR A 197 0.03 21.98 9.48
C THR A 197 0.72 23.13 8.78
N LYS A 198 1.56 22.85 7.77
CA LYS A 198 2.22 23.85 6.95
C LYS A 198 1.21 24.70 6.18
N GLU A 199 0.26 24.08 5.48
CA GLU A 199 -0.79 24.80 4.77
C GLU A 199 -1.65 25.67 5.70
N ALA A 200 -1.98 25.16 6.89
CA ALA A 200 -2.72 25.92 7.90
C ALA A 200 -1.95 27.17 8.34
N ARG A 201 -0.64 27.03 8.62
CA ARG A 201 0.23 28.17 8.98
C ARG A 201 0.31 29.20 7.86
N GLU A 202 0.52 28.76 6.62
CA GLU A 202 0.60 29.66 5.47
C GLU A 202 -0.71 30.46 5.27
N LYS A 203 -1.87 29.80 5.44
CA LYS A 203 -3.17 30.47 5.37
C LYS A 203 -3.40 31.43 6.53
N ILE A 204 -3.07 31.04 7.77
CA ILE A 204 -3.15 31.92 8.95
C ILE A 204 -2.35 33.19 8.71
N GLU A 205 -1.08 33.07 8.30
CA GLU A 205 -0.20 34.22 8.07
C GLU A 205 -0.64 35.08 6.87
N THR A 206 -1.28 34.48 5.87
CA THR A 206 -1.89 35.23 4.77
C THR A 206 -3.08 36.05 5.24
N TYR A 207 -3.97 35.49 6.07
CA TYR A 207 -5.12 36.21 6.62
C TYR A 207 -4.70 37.31 7.59
N LYS A 208 -3.73 37.05 8.46
CA LYS A 208 -3.19 38.06 9.38
C LYS A 208 -2.68 39.30 8.66
N ARG A 209 -1.87 39.11 7.62
CA ARG A 209 -1.33 40.22 6.83
C ARG A 209 -2.41 40.99 6.08
N ARG A 210 -3.44 40.29 5.57
CA ARG A 210 -4.55 40.92 4.85
C ARG A 210 -5.43 41.77 5.77
N ASP A 211 -5.66 41.29 6.99
CA ASP A 211 -6.64 41.86 7.93
C ASP A 211 -5.99 42.63 9.09
N GLU A 212 -4.67 42.90 9.02
CA GLU A 212 -3.88 43.62 10.02
C GLU A 212 -3.94 43.00 11.44
N LEU A 213 -3.96 41.65 11.51
CA LEU A 213 -4.10 40.88 12.75
C LEU A 213 -2.76 40.34 13.28
N ASP A 214 -1.66 41.05 13.07
CA ASP A 214 -0.29 40.57 13.35
C ASP A 214 -0.06 40.19 14.83
N THR A 215 -0.84 40.77 15.76
CA THR A 215 -0.78 40.46 17.20
C THR A 215 -1.55 39.20 17.59
N LEU A 216 -2.43 38.68 16.74
CA LEU A 216 -3.19 37.48 17.04
C LEU A 216 -2.27 36.27 16.98
N VAL A 217 -2.24 35.44 18.02
CA VAL A 217 -1.52 34.16 17.98
C VAL A 217 -2.53 33.05 17.76
N VAL A 218 -2.40 32.32 16.65
CA VAL A 218 -3.25 31.17 16.33
C VAL A 218 -2.35 29.95 16.23
N ASP A 219 -2.63 28.95 17.06
CA ASP A 219 -1.95 27.65 16.99
C ASP A 219 -2.75 26.71 16.07
N PRO A 220 -2.15 26.14 15.01
CA PRO A 220 -2.79 25.10 14.19
C PRO A 220 -3.40 23.95 15.01
N LYS A 221 -2.84 23.63 16.18
CA LYS A 221 -3.34 22.57 17.07
C LYS A 221 -4.75 22.84 17.60
N GLU A 222 -5.13 24.10 17.68
CA GLU A 222 -6.45 24.53 18.17
C GLU A 222 -7.50 24.61 17.06
N LEU A 223 -7.09 24.51 15.79
CA LEU A 223 -7.99 24.58 14.65
C LEU A 223 -8.93 23.37 14.61
N ASP A 224 -10.20 23.65 14.37
CA ASP A 224 -11.18 22.62 14.07
C ASP A 224 -11.36 22.48 12.56
N TYR A 225 -10.55 21.60 11.97
CA TYR A 225 -10.54 21.36 10.52
C TYR A 225 -11.90 20.92 9.97
N ARG A 226 -12.80 20.37 10.81
CA ARG A 226 -14.15 19.94 10.41
C ARG A 226 -15.02 21.09 9.91
N GLN A 227 -14.69 22.34 10.24
CA GLN A 227 -15.40 23.52 9.74
C GLN A 227 -15.06 23.83 8.27
N TYR A 228 -14.12 23.11 7.67
CA TYR A 228 -13.55 23.39 6.35
C TYR A 228 -13.61 22.19 5.38
N LEU A 229 -14.22 21.08 5.80
CA LEU A 229 -14.48 19.87 5.01
C LEU A 229 -15.92 19.84 4.48
#